data_AF-A0A1S3MXX4-F1
#
_entry.id   AF-A0A1S3MXX4-F1
#
_cell.length_a   1.000
_cell.length_b   1.000
_cell.length_c   1.000
_cell.angle_alpha   90.00
_cell.angle_beta   90.00
_cell.angle_gamma   90.00
#
_symmetry.space_group_name_H-M   'P 1'
#
loop_
_entity.id
_entity.type
_entity.pdbx_description
1 polymer ?
#
loop_
_entity_poly.entity_id
_entity_poly.type
_entity_poly.pdbx_seq_one_letter_code
_entity_poly.pdbx_strand_id
1 'polypeptide(L)'
;MDTVEMSSCRTYCLFFLLVRSILSDPSHTNQVVLLDTTAVLGELDWRTYPVNGWDAITEMDEQNRPIHTFQVCHVMEPNQNNWLRSNWMQRQAAQKVYVELRFTLRDCNSIPWVSGTCKETFN
;
A
#
# COMPACT_ATOMS: atom_id res chain seq x y z
N MET A 1 60.58 -13.12 -2.51
CA MET A 1 59.56 -13.11 -3.57
C MET A 1 58.23 -12.53 -3.05
N ASP A 2 58.26 -11.69 -2.01
CA ASP A 2 57.11 -11.51 -1.11
C ASP A 2 56.45 -10.11 -1.22
N THR A 3 56.94 -9.28 -2.13
CA THR A 3 56.39 -7.94 -2.41
C THR A 3 55.40 -7.91 -3.57
N VAL A 4 55.41 -8.94 -4.44
CA VAL A 4 54.51 -9.05 -5.61
C VAL A 4 53.14 -9.64 -5.23
N GLU A 5 53.08 -10.48 -4.19
CA GLU A 5 51.85 -11.13 -3.74
C GLU A 5 50.88 -10.15 -3.05
N MET A 6 51.42 -9.20 -2.30
CA MET A 6 50.64 -8.23 -1.51
C MET A 6 50.08 -7.07 -2.35
N SER A 7 50.75 -6.71 -3.46
CA SER A 7 50.25 -5.71 -4.43
C SER A 7 49.15 -6.28 -5.32
N SER A 8 49.26 -7.57 -5.66
CA SER A 8 48.27 -8.32 -6.43
C SER A 8 46.95 -8.42 -5.67
N CYS A 9 46.97 -8.76 -4.38
CA CYS A 9 45.78 -8.84 -3.52
C CYS A 9 45.05 -7.49 -3.39
N ARG A 10 45.78 -6.37 -3.24
CA ARG A 10 45.19 -5.02 -3.22
C ARG A 10 44.53 -4.65 -4.54
N THR A 11 45.16 -5.02 -5.66
CA THR A 11 44.64 -4.76 -7.01
C THR A 11 43.37 -5.57 -7.28
N TYR A 12 43.35 -6.84 -6.89
CA TYR A 12 42.16 -7.68 -7.00
C TYR A 12 41.01 -7.19 -6.11
N CYS A 13 41.28 -6.79 -4.86
CA CYS A 13 40.26 -6.20 -3.99
C CYS A 13 39.67 -4.90 -4.57
N LEU A 14 40.51 -4.01 -5.10
CA LEU A 14 40.06 -2.78 -5.76
C LEU A 14 39.24 -3.08 -7.01
N PHE A 15 39.63 -4.07 -7.80
CA PHE A 15 38.89 -4.51 -8.99
C PHE A 15 37.52 -5.11 -8.61
N PHE A 16 37.44 -5.96 -7.59
CA PHE A 16 36.17 -6.50 -7.08
C PHE A 16 35.25 -5.42 -6.50
N LEU A 17 35.80 -4.41 -5.82
CA LEU A 17 35.03 -3.26 -5.33
C LEU A 17 34.51 -2.38 -6.48
N LEU A 18 35.33 -2.13 -7.51
CA LEU A 18 34.95 -1.37 -8.70
C LEU A 18 33.88 -2.09 -9.54
N VAL A 19 33.97 -3.41 -9.68
CA VAL A 19 32.96 -4.22 -10.39
C VAL A 19 31.62 -4.21 -9.64
N ARG A 20 31.61 -4.18 -8.30
CA ARG A 20 30.38 -4.03 -7.50
C ARG A 20 29.71 -2.67 -7.67
N SER A 21 30.47 -1.58 -7.82
CA SER A 21 29.92 -0.24 -8.08
C SER A 21 29.48 -0.02 -9.53
N ILE A 22 29.94 -0.86 -10.47
CA ILE A 22 29.48 -0.83 -11.88
C ILE A 22 28.22 -1.67 -12.09
N LEU A 23 28.01 -2.73 -11.27
CA LEU A 23 26.84 -3.63 -11.34
C LEU A 23 25.67 -3.23 -10.43
N SER A 24 25.75 -2.07 -9.75
CA SER A 24 24.59 -1.54 -9.02
C SER A 24 23.55 -1.06 -10.02
N ASP A 25 22.58 -1.92 -10.31
CA ASP A 25 21.43 -1.64 -11.14
C ASP A 25 20.69 -0.39 -10.62
N PRO A 26 20.64 0.72 -11.38
CA PRO A 26 19.99 1.94 -10.94
C PRO A 26 18.46 1.87 -11.06
N SER A 27 17.90 0.72 -11.44
CA SER A 27 16.47 0.60 -11.79
C SER A 27 15.57 0.01 -10.70
N HIS A 28 16.02 -0.13 -9.46
CA HIS A 28 15.09 -0.40 -8.35
C HIS A 28 14.55 0.92 -7.80
N THR A 29 13.27 1.18 -8.04
CA THR A 29 12.49 2.08 -7.21
C THR A 29 12.71 1.66 -5.75
N ASN A 30 13.31 2.55 -4.95
CA ASN A 30 13.61 2.31 -3.52
C ASN A 30 12.32 2.32 -2.66
N GLN A 31 11.28 1.64 -3.11
CA GLN A 31 10.00 1.52 -2.42
C GLN A 31 9.93 0.13 -1.79
N VAL A 32 9.72 0.11 -0.47
CA VAL A 32 9.44 -1.11 0.27
C VAL A 32 7.95 -1.15 0.57
N VAL A 33 7.26 -2.18 0.08
CA VAL A 33 5.83 -2.37 0.32
C VAL A 33 5.63 -2.81 1.77
N LEU A 34 4.99 -1.98 2.57
CA LEU A 34 4.63 -2.30 3.95
C LEU A 34 3.32 -3.10 4.03
N LEU A 35 2.40 -2.83 3.11
CA LEU A 35 1.13 -3.52 2.95
C LEU A 35 0.65 -3.32 1.50
N ASP A 36 0.19 -4.40 0.89
CA ASP A 36 -0.58 -4.41 -0.36
C ASP A 36 -1.84 -5.23 -0.12
N THR A 37 -3.00 -4.56 -0.10
CA THR A 37 -4.30 -5.20 0.15
C THR A 37 -4.74 -6.09 -1.01
N THR A 38 -4.24 -5.85 -2.23
CA THR A 38 -4.61 -6.63 -3.43
C THR A 38 -3.89 -7.98 -3.50
N ALA A 39 -2.82 -8.14 -2.73
CA ALA A 39 -2.03 -9.37 -2.68
C ALA A 39 -2.44 -10.32 -1.54
N VAL A 40 -3.39 -9.93 -0.68
CA VAL A 40 -3.84 -10.75 0.46
C VAL A 40 -4.79 -11.83 -0.03
N LEU A 41 -4.47 -13.10 0.27
CA LEU A 41 -5.23 -14.29 -0.19
C LEU A 41 -6.47 -14.61 0.66
N GLY A 42 -6.79 -13.78 1.66
CA GLY A 42 -7.90 -13.96 2.58
C GLY A 42 -8.38 -12.63 3.14
N GLU A 43 -9.19 -12.66 4.19
CA GLU A 43 -9.75 -11.44 4.78
C GLU A 43 -8.65 -10.51 5.34
N LEU A 44 -8.87 -9.21 5.21
CA LEU A 44 -7.94 -8.20 5.71
C LEU A 44 -8.01 -8.05 7.25
N ASP A 45 -9.11 -8.48 7.88
CA ASP A 45 -9.37 -8.36 9.32
C ASP A 45 -9.20 -6.94 9.87
N TRP A 46 -9.53 -5.92 9.05
CA TRP A 46 -9.51 -4.54 9.51
C TRP A 46 -10.71 -4.27 10.42
N ARG A 47 -10.54 -3.36 11.39
CA ARG A 47 -11.56 -3.09 12.39
C ARG A 47 -12.46 -1.95 11.96
N THR A 48 -13.76 -2.13 12.14
CA THR A 48 -14.79 -1.15 11.84
C THR A 48 -15.36 -0.56 13.13
N TYR A 49 -15.70 0.73 13.11
CA TYR A 49 -16.48 1.36 14.17
C TYR A 49 -17.44 2.41 13.58
N PRO A 50 -18.76 2.30 13.80
CA PRO A 50 -19.45 1.17 14.42
C PRO A 50 -19.24 -0.13 13.62
N VAL A 51 -19.57 -1.28 14.22
CA VAL A 51 -19.31 -2.62 13.63
C VAL A 51 -19.88 -2.74 12.21
N ASN A 52 -21.03 -2.11 11.96
CA ASN A 52 -21.71 -2.14 10.66
C ASN A 52 -21.50 -0.86 9.85
N GLY A 53 -20.45 -0.08 10.12
CA GLY A 53 -20.19 1.18 9.40
C GLY A 53 -19.57 0.97 8.02
N TRP A 54 -18.59 0.07 7.93
CA TRP A 54 -17.93 -0.32 6.68
C TRP A 54 -18.13 -1.81 6.47
N ASP A 55 -18.48 -2.23 5.25
CA ASP A 55 -18.62 -3.63 4.89
C ASP A 55 -17.37 -4.11 4.16
N ALA A 56 -16.81 -5.24 4.59
CA ALA A 56 -15.78 -5.94 3.84
C ALA A 56 -16.43 -6.74 2.72
N ILE A 57 -15.98 -6.55 1.48
CA ILE A 57 -16.50 -7.25 0.31
C ILE A 57 -15.35 -7.80 -0.55
N THR A 58 -15.69 -8.76 -1.42
CA THR A 58 -14.76 -9.28 -2.42
C THR A 58 -15.20 -8.82 -3.79
N GLU A 59 -14.31 -8.13 -4.49
CA GLU A 59 -14.48 -7.68 -5.87
C GLU A 59 -13.50 -8.43 -6.79
N MET A 60 -13.73 -8.38 -8.10
CA MET A 60 -12.79 -8.90 -9.10
C MET A 60 -11.99 -7.74 -9.68
N ASP A 61 -10.66 -7.87 -9.71
CA ASP A 61 -9.80 -6.91 -10.40
C ASP A 61 -9.88 -7.05 -11.94
N GLU A 62 -9.17 -6.18 -12.66
CA GLU A 62 -9.10 -6.18 -14.13
C GLU A 62 -8.55 -7.49 -14.72
N GLN A 63 -7.85 -8.29 -13.92
CA GLN A 63 -7.29 -9.59 -14.29
C GLN A 63 -8.14 -10.76 -13.81
N ASN A 64 -9.38 -10.51 -13.36
CA ASN A 64 -10.30 -11.50 -12.79
C ASN A 64 -9.75 -12.22 -11.55
N ARG A 65 -8.91 -11.54 -10.75
CA ARG A 65 -8.47 -12.05 -9.45
C ARG A 65 -9.37 -11.48 -8.36
N PRO A 66 -9.78 -12.29 -7.37
CA PRO A 66 -10.53 -11.79 -6.23
C PRO A 66 -9.63 -10.86 -5.41
N ILE A 67 -10.15 -9.68 -5.08
CA ILE A 67 -9.52 -8.70 -4.20
C ILE A 67 -10.48 -8.34 -3.06
N HIS A 68 -9.91 -8.04 -1.90
CA HIS A 68 -10.68 -7.65 -0.71
C HIS A 68 -10.74 -6.12 -0.60
N THR A 69 -11.95 -5.57 -0.61
CA THR A 69 -12.22 -4.12 -0.55
C THR A 69 -13.17 -3.79 0.61
N PHE A 70 -13.30 -2.50 0.91
CA PHE A 70 -14.26 -2.00 1.91
C PHE A 70 -15.19 -0.98 1.26
N GLN A 71 -16.48 -1.08 1.57
CA GLN A 71 -17.48 -0.13 1.09
C GLN A 71 -18.32 0.46 2.23
N VAL A 72 -18.84 1.67 2.02
CA VAL A 72 -19.85 2.32 2.86
C VAL A 72 -20.76 3.17 1.99
N CYS A 73 -22.08 3.06 2.18
CA CYS A 73 -23.06 3.80 1.37
C CYS A 73 -24.30 4.25 2.17
N HIS A 74 -24.11 4.62 3.45
CA HIS A 74 -25.19 5.12 4.32
C HIS A 74 -25.56 6.59 4.04
N VAL A 75 -25.73 6.94 2.76
CA VAL A 75 -25.93 8.32 2.30
C VAL A 75 -27.29 8.92 2.68
N MET A 76 -28.27 8.08 3.03
CA MET A 76 -29.61 8.50 3.44
C MET A 76 -29.67 8.91 4.92
N GLU A 77 -28.67 8.53 5.71
CA GLU A 77 -28.65 8.73 7.16
C GLU A 77 -27.82 9.98 7.51
N PRO A 78 -28.32 10.89 8.35
CA PRO A 78 -27.53 12.05 8.79
C PRO A 78 -26.44 11.64 9.78
N ASN A 79 -25.43 12.52 9.94
CA ASN A 79 -24.40 12.40 10.98
C ASN A 79 -23.58 11.09 10.96
N GLN A 80 -23.33 10.53 9.78
CA GLN A 80 -22.49 9.36 9.61
C GLN A 80 -21.06 9.60 10.12
N ASN A 81 -20.52 8.61 10.83
CA ASN A 81 -19.18 8.64 11.42
C ASN A 81 -18.58 7.22 11.43
N ASN A 82 -18.29 6.71 10.23
CA ASN A 82 -17.84 5.33 10.01
C ASN A 82 -16.32 5.28 9.90
N TRP A 83 -15.68 4.64 10.87
CA TRP A 83 -14.24 4.44 10.93
C TRP A 83 -13.87 3.06 10.42
N LEU A 84 -12.80 3.02 9.63
CA LEU A 84 -12.13 1.81 9.20
C LEU A 84 -10.67 1.91 9.62
N ARG A 85 -10.16 0.88 10.30
CA ARG A 85 -8.79 0.88 10.83
C ARG A 85 -8.06 -0.38 10.41
N SER A 86 -6.94 -0.19 9.73
CA SER A 86 -6.03 -1.27 9.38
C SER A 86 -5.42 -1.98 10.59
N ASN A 87 -4.87 -3.15 10.30
CA ASN A 87 -4.00 -3.83 11.24
C ASN A 87 -2.67 -3.10 11.41
N TRP A 88 -1.95 -3.47 12.48
CA TRP A 88 -0.65 -2.88 12.76
C TRP A 88 0.35 -3.20 11.63
N MET A 89 0.96 -2.16 11.06
CA MET A 89 1.98 -2.29 10.02
C MET A 89 3.35 -1.86 10.57
N GLN A 90 4.35 -2.73 10.43
CA GLN A 90 5.70 -2.42 10.88
C GLN A 90 6.40 -1.47 9.90
N ARG A 91 6.68 -0.24 10.34
CA ARG A 91 7.39 0.79 9.56
C ARG A 91 8.83 0.44 9.15
N GLN A 92 9.41 -0.59 9.78
CA GLN A 92 10.81 -1.00 9.59
C GLN A 92 11.74 0.22 9.81
N ALA A 93 12.67 0.49 8.88
CA ALA A 93 13.59 1.63 8.94
C ALA A 93 13.05 2.91 8.27
N ALA A 94 11.82 2.91 7.75
CA ALA A 94 11.31 4.00 6.91
C ALA A 94 10.99 5.27 7.72
N GLN A 95 11.69 6.39 7.50
CA GLN A 95 11.37 7.68 8.16
C GLN A 95 10.13 8.38 7.59
N LYS A 96 9.76 8.06 6.34
CA LYS A 96 8.57 8.57 5.66
C LYS A 96 7.80 7.40 5.07
N VAL A 97 6.49 7.41 5.23
CA VAL A 97 5.57 6.41 4.69
C VAL A 97 4.65 7.10 3.69
N TYR A 98 4.41 6.44 2.56
CA TYR A 98 3.44 6.85 1.56
C TYR A 98 2.26 5.88 1.60
N VAL A 99 1.07 6.40 1.36
CA VAL A 99 -0.17 5.62 1.26
C VAL A 99 -0.74 5.89 -0.12
N GLU A 100 -0.95 4.83 -0.88
CA GLU A 100 -1.68 4.86 -2.15
C GLU A 100 -3.06 4.27 -1.90
N LEU A 101 -4.09 5.02 -2.31
CA LEU A 101 -5.48 4.58 -2.19
C LEU A 101 -6.10 4.51 -3.58
N ARG A 102 -6.71 3.37 -3.88
CA ARG A 102 -7.55 3.18 -5.06
C ARG A 102 -8.98 3.00 -4.55
N PHE A 103 -9.88 3.89 -4.95
CA PHE A 103 -11.26 3.90 -4.51
C PHE A 103 -12.17 4.32 -5.65
N THR A 104 -13.44 3.93 -5.55
CA THR A 104 -14.52 4.46 -6.38
C THR A 104 -15.40 5.35 -5.51
N LEU A 105 -15.99 6.36 -6.13
CA LEU A 105 -16.89 7.27 -5.45
C LEU A 105 -18.13 7.49 -6.32
N ARG A 106 -19.30 7.46 -5.69
CA ARG A 106 -20.57 7.71 -6.38
C ARG A 106 -20.97 9.17 -6.22
N ASP A 107 -21.22 9.84 -7.33
CA ASP A 107 -21.74 11.21 -7.37
C ASP A 107 -23.07 11.31 -6.61
N CYS A 108 -23.15 12.21 -5.64
CA CYS A 108 -24.35 12.44 -4.84
C CYS A 108 -25.56 12.84 -5.68
N ASN A 109 -25.34 13.54 -6.80
CA ASN A 109 -26.42 13.94 -7.73
C ASN A 109 -27.02 12.74 -8.48
N SER A 110 -26.31 11.61 -8.52
CA SER A 110 -26.81 10.35 -9.10
C SER A 110 -27.72 9.56 -8.15
N ILE A 111 -27.93 10.05 -6.93
CA ILE A 111 -28.72 9.39 -5.89
C ILE A 111 -29.90 10.29 -5.53
N PRO A 112 -31.15 9.83 -5.70
CA PRO A 112 -32.30 10.64 -5.32
C PRO A 112 -32.40 10.75 -3.78
N TRP A 113 -32.90 11.88 -3.29
CA TRP A 113 -33.26 12.11 -1.88
C TRP A 113 -32.11 12.19 -0.84
N VAL A 114 -30.85 12.35 -1.27
CA VAL A 114 -29.69 12.45 -0.36
C VAL A 114 -29.10 13.86 -0.22
N SER A 115 -29.82 14.87 -0.70
CA SER A 115 -29.35 16.26 -0.66
C SER A 115 -29.20 16.72 0.79
N GLY A 116 -27.97 17.08 1.19
CA GLY A 116 -27.63 17.51 2.54
C GLY A 116 -27.09 16.43 3.47
N THR A 117 -27.20 15.15 3.13
CA THR A 117 -26.63 14.02 3.90
C THR A 117 -25.47 13.33 3.19
N CYS A 118 -25.48 13.29 1.86
CA CYS A 118 -24.42 12.66 1.06
C CYS A 118 -23.12 13.48 1.06
N LYS A 119 -21.97 12.78 1.02
CA LYS A 119 -20.62 13.35 0.92
C LYS A 119 -19.81 12.61 -0.13
N GLU A 120 -18.92 13.34 -0.79
CA GLU A 120 -18.03 12.85 -1.86
C GLU A 120 -16.56 12.88 -1.43
N THR A 121 -16.32 12.83 -0.12
CA THR A 121 -14.98 12.80 0.47
C THR A 121 -14.96 11.87 1.68
N PHE A 122 -13.78 11.34 1.97
CA PHE A 122 -13.47 10.63 3.21
C PHE A 122 -12.16 11.18 3.79
N ASN A 123 -11.91 10.88 5.06
CA ASN A 123 -10.65 11.19 5.74
C ASN A 123 -9.86 9.91 5.99
#